data_AF-A0A2V9WCY7-F1
#
_entry.id   AF-A0A2V9WCY7-F1
#
_cell.length_a   1.000
_cell.length_b   1.000
_cell.length_c   1.000
_cell.angle_alpha   90.00
_cell.angle_beta   90.00
_cell.angle_gamma   90.00
#
_symmetry.space_group_name_H-M   'P 1'
#
loop_
_entity.id
_entity.type
_entity.pdbx_description
1 polymer ?
#
loop_
_entity_poly.entity_id
_entity_poly.type
_entity_poly.pdbx_seq_one_letter_code
_entity_poly.pdbx_strand_id
1 'polypeptide(L)'
;MFYLETDAVGWFMLCAVLLGRGGANFAVYSFWLPEQYRTECRASAFAFITNIGRFAAAGFTFLVGAGIRHFQTMGTPVALTALAFTVGIALLPFREETKGKCLPA
;
A
#
# COMPACT_ATOMS: atom_id res chain seq x y z
N MET A 1 25.85 6.69 -4.45
CA MET A 1 26.63 5.65 -5.14
C MET A 1 25.98 4.30 -4.84
N PHE A 2 25.07 3.83 -5.69
CA PHE A 2 24.54 2.45 -5.65
C PHE A 2 24.76 1.91 -7.07
N TYR A 3 26.00 1.47 -7.28
CA TYR A 3 26.56 1.06 -8.55
C TYR A 3 26.72 -0.46 -8.47
N LEU A 4 25.71 -1.22 -8.92
CA LEU A 4 26.00 -2.57 -9.39
C LEU A 4 26.58 -2.38 -10.80
N GLU A 5 27.90 -2.47 -10.91
CA GLU A 5 28.65 -2.27 -12.18
C GLU A 5 28.26 -3.26 -13.28
N THR A 6 27.51 -4.33 -12.96
CA THR A 6 27.01 -5.30 -13.93
C THR A 6 25.63 -5.81 -13.48
N ASP A 7 24.71 -6.01 -14.43
CA ASP A 7 23.38 -6.63 -14.24
C ASP A 7 22.33 -5.88 -13.39
N ALA A 8 22.47 -4.54 -13.23
CA ALA A 8 21.50 -3.73 -12.49
C ALA A 8 20.07 -3.77 -13.07
N VAL A 9 19.94 -3.95 -14.40
CA VAL A 9 18.64 -4.05 -15.08
C VAL A 9 17.94 -5.37 -14.74
N GLY A 10 18.68 -6.49 -14.68
CA GLY A 10 18.11 -7.79 -14.31
C GLY A 10 17.56 -7.78 -12.87
N TRP A 11 18.32 -7.23 -11.93
CA TRP A 11 17.87 -7.05 -10.54
C TRP A 11 16.69 -6.10 -10.41
N PHE A 12 16.68 -5.00 -11.16
CA PHE A 12 15.54 -4.09 -11.19
C PHE A 12 14.27 -4.78 -11.68
N MET A 13 14.36 -5.56 -12.77
CA MET A 13 13.22 -6.30 -13.32
C MET A 13 12.70 -7.34 -12.32
N LEU A 14 13.58 -8.06 -11.63
CA LEU A 14 13.20 -9.00 -10.57
C LEU A 14 12.47 -8.29 -9.42
N CYS A 15 13.03 -7.18 -8.92
CA CYS A 15 12.39 -6.36 -7.88
C CYS A 15 11.04 -5.79 -8.33
N ALA A 16 10.92 -5.37 -9.60
CA ALA A 16 9.67 -4.88 -10.17
C ALA A 16 8.59 -5.97 -10.22
N VAL A 17 8.96 -7.22 -10.55
CA VAL A 17 8.02 -8.36 -10.50
C VAL A 17 7.56 -8.64 -9.07
N LEU A 18 8.48 -8.64 -8.10
CA LEU A 18 8.14 -8.82 -6.68
C LEU A 18 7.21 -7.69 -6.18
N LEU A 19 7.50 -6.45 -6.56
CA LEU A 19 6.66 -5.29 -6.27
C LEU A 19 5.27 -5.43 -6.91
N GLY A 20 5.20 -5.90 -8.16
CA GLY A 20 3.95 -6.16 -8.88
C GLY A 20 3.07 -7.20 -8.18
N ARG A 21 3.67 -8.26 -7.63
CA ARG A 21 2.96 -9.25 -6.82
C ARG A 21 2.44 -8.65 -5.50
N GLY A 22 3.19 -7.73 -4.88
CA GLY A 22 2.71 -6.92 -3.77
C GLY A 22 1.56 -5.99 -4.15
N GLY A 23 1.58 -5.43 -5.36
CA GLY A 23 0.51 -4.60 -5.92
C GLY A 23 -0.78 -5.37 -6.22
N ALA A 24 -0.70 -6.67 -6.50
CA ALA A 24 -1.87 -7.52 -6.78
C ALA A 24 -2.89 -7.55 -5.62
N ASN A 25 -2.46 -7.27 -4.38
CA ASN A 25 -3.36 -7.10 -3.23
C ASN A 25 -4.43 -6.02 -3.48
N PHE A 26 -4.13 -5.01 -4.29
CA PHE A 26 -5.09 -3.95 -4.65
C PHE A 26 -6.35 -4.50 -5.33
N ALA A 27 -6.21 -5.53 -6.17
CA ALA A 27 -7.35 -6.16 -6.83
C ALA A 27 -8.26 -6.85 -5.82
N VAL A 28 -7.68 -7.55 -4.84
CA VAL A 28 -8.43 -8.20 -3.75
C VAL A 28 -9.16 -7.17 -2.90
N TYR A 29 -8.48 -6.08 -2.50
CA TYR A 29 -9.12 -5.01 -1.73
C TYR A 29 -10.24 -4.32 -2.52
N SER A 30 -10.12 -4.21 -3.84
CA SER A 30 -11.17 -3.60 -4.66
C SER A 30 -12.47 -4.40 -4.66
N PHE A 31 -12.42 -5.72 -4.45
CA PHE A 31 -13.60 -6.58 -4.28
C PHE A 31 -14.04 -6.70 -2.81
N TRP A 32 -13.10 -6.84 -1.89
CA TRP A 32 -13.38 -7.02 -0.46
C TRP A 32 -14.00 -5.78 0.20
N LEU A 33 -13.57 -4.58 -0.20
CA LEU A 33 -14.06 -3.32 0.36
C LEU A 33 -15.57 -3.10 0.11
N PRO A 34 -16.11 -3.22 -1.13
CA PRO A 34 -17.54 -3.08 -1.37
C PRO A 34 -18.40 -4.19 -0.74
N GLU A 35 -17.83 -5.34 -0.39
CA GLU A 35 -18.54 -6.45 0.26
C GLU A 35 -18.97 -6.12 1.70
N GLN A 36 -18.30 -5.16 2.35
CA GLN A 36 -18.59 -4.71 3.72
C GLN A 36 -19.72 -3.67 3.80
N TYR A 37 -20.15 -3.07 2.69
CA TYR A 37 -21.08 -1.95 2.70
C TYR A 37 -22.43 -2.31 2.06
N ARG A 38 -23.52 -1.85 2.70
CA ARG A 38 -24.88 -1.94 2.16
C ARG A 38 -24.99 -1.23 0.81
N THR A 39 -25.92 -1.70 -0.02
CA THR A 39 -26.12 -1.22 -1.39
C THR A 39 -26.32 0.29 -1.51
N GLU A 40 -26.98 0.90 -0.53
CA GLU A 40 -27.26 2.34 -0.41
C GLU A 40 -26.01 3.24 -0.25
N CYS A 41 -24.92 2.74 0.35
CA CYS A 41 -23.73 3.55 0.65
C CYS A 41 -22.42 3.04 0.02
N ARG A 42 -22.47 1.89 -0.67
CA ARG A 42 -21.28 1.19 -1.19
C ARG A 42 -20.40 2.04 -2.10
N ALA A 43 -21.00 2.78 -3.04
CA ALA A 43 -20.25 3.62 -3.98
C ALA A 43 -19.57 4.80 -3.28
N SER A 44 -20.28 5.47 -2.38
CA SER A 44 -19.76 6.60 -1.61
C SER A 44 -18.64 6.17 -0.65
N ALA A 45 -18.82 5.03 0.03
CA ALA A 45 -17.81 4.45 0.91
C ALA A 45 -16.53 4.08 0.13
N PHE A 46 -16.69 3.43 -1.04
CA PHE A 46 -15.56 3.07 -1.90
C PHE A 46 -14.80 4.31 -2.40
N ALA A 47 -15.52 5.34 -2.86
CA ALA A 47 -14.92 6.59 -3.32
C ALA A 47 -14.18 7.31 -2.18
N PHE A 48 -14.77 7.38 -0.99
CA PHE A 48 -14.17 8.01 0.19
C PHE A 48 -12.86 7.32 0.59
N ILE A 49 -12.87 6.00 0.72
CA ILE A 49 -11.68 5.22 1.13
C ILE A 49 -10.57 5.32 0.10
N THR A 50 -10.91 5.26 -1.19
CA THR A 50 -9.91 5.40 -2.28
C THR A 50 -9.27 6.79 -2.27
N ASN A 51 -10.06 7.85 -2.05
CA ASN A 51 -9.54 9.22 -1.97
C ASN A 51 -8.64 9.41 -0.75
N ILE A 52 -9.05 8.95 0.43
CA ILE A 52 -8.21 8.99 1.63
C ILE A 52 -6.91 8.23 1.42
N GLY A 53 -6.97 7.04 0.80
CA GLY A 53 -5.78 6.27 0.47
C GLY A 53 -4.79 7.05 -0.39
N ARG A 54 -5.28 7.81 -1.38
CA ARG A 54 -4.43 8.67 -2.23
C ARG A 54 -3.82 9.84 -1.46
N PHE A 55 -4.59 10.50 -0.59
CA PHE A 55 -4.07 11.58 0.26
C PHE A 55 -3.01 11.07 1.25
N ALA A 56 -3.26 9.91 1.86
CA ALA A 56 -2.29 9.27 2.74
C ALA A 56 -1.00 8.92 1.98
N ALA A 57 -1.11 8.31 0.79
CA ALA A 57 0.05 7.98 -0.05
C ALA A 57 0.86 9.22 -0.46
N ALA A 58 0.19 10.32 -0.82
CA ALA A 58 0.84 11.59 -1.08
C ALA A 58 1.58 12.11 0.16
N GLY A 59 0.92 12.08 1.33
CA GLY A 59 1.52 12.46 2.61
C GLY A 59 2.77 11.65 2.95
N PHE A 60 2.73 10.32 2.78
CA PHE A 60 3.90 9.46 2.95
C PHE A 60 5.04 9.83 1.99
N THR A 61 4.73 10.15 0.74
CA THR A 61 5.74 10.56 -0.25
C THR A 61 6.44 11.85 0.17
N PHE A 62 5.68 12.83 0.67
CA PHE A 62 6.25 14.07 1.21
C PHE A 62 7.09 13.83 2.48
N LEU A 63 6.63 12.95 3.38
CA LEU A 63 7.38 12.58 4.59
C LEU A 63 8.71 11.89 4.25
N VAL A 64 8.72 10.98 3.27
CA VAL A 64 9.95 10.34 2.79
C VAL A 64 10.89 11.38 2.18
N GLY A 65 10.37 12.29 1.35
CA GLY A 65 11.15 13.39 0.76
C GLY A 65 11.76 14.32 1.82
N ALA A 66 10.99 14.67 2.86
CA ALA A 66 11.48 15.45 4.00
C ALA A 66 12.54 14.67 4.80
N GLY A 67 12.35 13.36 4.98
CA GLY A 67 13.31 12.47 5.61
C GLY A 67 14.64 12.40 4.85
N ILE A 68 14.61 12.28 3.52
CA ILE A 68 15.82 12.33 2.68
C ILE A 68 16.53 13.67 2.85
N ARG A 69 15.79 14.79 2.85
CA ARG A 69 16.37 16.13 3.08
C ARG A 69 17.04 16.23 4.45
N HIS A 70 16.44 15.69 5.50
CA HIS A 70 16.97 15.78 6.87
C HIS A 70 18.17 14.85 7.11
N PHE A 71 18.08 13.59 6.68
CA PHE A 71 19.11 12.59 6.95
C PHE A 71 20.27 12.61 5.96
N GLN A 72 20.14 13.29 4.81
CA GLN A 72 21.14 13.32 3.72
C GLN A 72 21.59 11.91 3.25
N THR A 73 20.82 10.87 3.60
CA THR A 73 21.03 9.47 3.21
C THR A 73 19.73 8.91 2.63
N MET A 74 19.85 7.99 1.68
CA MET A 74 18.69 7.35 1.03
C MET A 74 18.15 6.17 1.87
N GLY A 75 19.01 5.50 2.65
CA GLY A 75 18.66 4.23 3.32
C GLY A 75 17.73 4.38 4.53
N THR A 76 18.02 5.32 5.42
CA THR A 76 17.24 5.56 6.64
C THR A 76 15.77 5.95 6.39
N PRO A 77 15.45 6.89 5.47
CA PRO A 77 14.06 7.22 5.16
C PRO A 77 13.32 6.07 4.48
N VAL A 78 14.01 5.25 3.68
CA VAL A 78 13.43 4.02 3.11
C VAL A 78 13.11 3.02 4.22
N ALA A 79 14.02 2.81 5.18
CA ALA A 79 13.76 1.91 6.31
C ALA A 79 12.57 2.37 7.17
N LEU A 80 12.39 3.68 7.35
CA LEU A 80 11.22 4.22 8.06
C LEU A 80 9.88 3.89 7.37
N THR A 81 9.86 3.70 6.04
CA THR A 81 8.64 3.26 5.35
C THR A 81 8.20 1.85 5.76
N ALA A 82 9.12 1.01 6.26
CA ALA A 82 8.78 -0.31 6.78
C ALA A 82 7.80 -0.22 7.97
N LEU A 83 7.85 0.85 8.76
CA LEU A 83 6.92 1.07 9.87
C LEU A 83 5.47 1.15 9.38
N ALA A 84 5.22 1.75 8.22
CA ALA A 84 3.88 1.81 7.64
C ALA A 84 3.36 0.40 7.29
N PHE A 85 4.24 -0.48 6.79
CA PHE A 85 3.90 -1.89 6.54
C PHE A 85 3.67 -2.65 7.86
N THR A 86 4.46 -2.40 8.90
CA THR A 86 4.27 -3.00 10.22
C THR A 86 2.91 -2.63 10.80
N VAL A 87 2.52 -1.35 10.71
CA VAL A 87 1.18 -0.89 11.13
C VAL A 87 0.10 -1.57 10.29
N GLY A 88 0.29 -1.69 8.97
CA GLY A 88 -0.63 -2.42 8.10
C GLY A 88 -0.84 -3.88 8.54
N ILE A 89 0.25 -4.59 8.87
CA ILE A 89 0.20 -5.98 9.36
C ILE A 89 -0.49 -6.07 10.73
N ALA A 90 -0.19 -5.13 11.64
CA ALA A 90 -0.82 -5.08 12.96
C ALA A 90 -2.34 -4.82 12.88
N LEU A 91 -2.81 -4.17 11.82
CA LEU A 91 -4.23 -3.90 11.58
C LEU A 91 -4.97 -5.05 10.87
N LEU A 92 -4.27 -6.01 10.26
CA LEU A 92 -4.87 -7.17 9.60
C LEU A 92 -5.85 -7.97 10.49
N PRO A 93 -5.55 -8.31 11.76
CA PRO A 93 -6.48 -9.10 12.58
C PRO A 93 -7.82 -8.41 12.88
N PHE A 94 -7.91 -7.09 12.70
CA PHE A 94 -9.15 -6.33 12.91
C PHE A 94 -10.05 -6.27 11.67
N ARG A 95 -9.63 -6.88 10.56
CA ARG A 95 -10.38 -6.90 9.30
C ARG A 95 -11.39 -8.05 9.31
N GLU A 96 -12.63 -7.77 8.90
CA GLU A 96 -13.65 -8.80 8.79
C GLU A 96 -13.41 -9.70 7.56
N GLU A 97 -13.30 -11.00 7.79
CA GLU A 97 -13.33 -11.98 6.71
C GLU A 97 -14.76 -12.07 6.16
N THR A 98 -14.94 -11.72 4.90
CA THR A 98 -16.25 -11.69 4.22
C THR A 98 -16.48 -12.91 3.34
N LYS A 99 -15.46 -13.75 3.10
CA LYS A 99 -15.56 -14.93 2.24
C LYS A 99 -16.73 -15.85 2.62
N GLY A 100 -17.72 -15.93 1.74
CA GLY A 100 -18.87 -16.82 1.88
C GLY A 100 -20.02 -16.29 2.74
N LYS A 101 -19.97 -15.02 3.17
CA LYS A 101 -21.08 -14.36 3.87
C LYS A 101 -22.06 -13.74 2.86
N CYS A 102 -23.35 -13.67 3.22
CA CYS A 102 -24.32 -12.93 2.42
C CYS A 102 -24.00 -11.44 2.46
N LEU A 103 -24.11 -10.79 1.30
CA LEU A 103 -23.95 -9.35 1.19
C LEU A 103 -24.95 -8.63 2.10
N PRO A 104 -24.53 -7.60 2.85
CA PRO A 104 -25.45 -6.82 3.67
C PRO A 104 -26.46 -6.11 2.75
N ALA A 105 -27.74 -6.45 2.91
CA ALA A 105 -28.86 -5.93 2.11
C ALA A 105 -29.07 -4.44 2.36
#